data_AF-A0A8D8FK14-F1
#
_entry.id   AF-A0A8D8FK14-F1
#
_cell.length_a   1.000
_cell.length_b   1.000
_cell.length_c   1.000
_cell.angle_alpha   90.00
_cell.angle_beta   90.00
_cell.angle_gamma   90.00
#
_symmetry.space_group_name_H-M   'P 1'
#
loop_
_entity.id
_entity.type
_entity.pdbx_description
1 polymer ?
#
loop_
_entity_poly.entity_id
_entity_poly.type
_entity_poly.pdbx_seq_one_letter_code
_entity_poly.pdbx_strand_id
1 'polypeptide(L)'
;MVYIHGGGFFAGGASPSIIGPEYFMDTRRVILVTFQYRLGVFGFLSTGDEVAPGNFGLKDQVMALRWVKHNIASFGGNPDLVTIFGQSAGGASVHMHMISPMSDGLFSRAIVMSGNAIAPWNIPTEDPLSLAQRQAEAVGIAQVDKLSTKQLVDALRNVDANVLSESIDKLKFWSIDPLTLYRPVVEPLCSSNESFLIEDPRISWRKGSYQKIPWMTGYLPNDGAVRAIAITSNEKLLNELNANISYILPMLLEKPPSQ
;
A
#
# COMPACT_ATOMS: atom_id res chain seq x y z
N MET A 1 4.58 -9.18 -18.33
CA MET A 1 4.51 -9.30 -16.86
C MET A 1 4.75 -7.93 -16.27
N VAL A 2 3.89 -7.48 -15.35
CA VAL A 2 3.94 -6.14 -14.76
C VAL A 2 4.21 -6.28 -13.27
N TYR A 3 5.36 -5.79 -12.83
CA TYR A 3 5.80 -5.89 -11.43
C TYR A 3 5.38 -4.66 -10.63
N ILE A 4 4.71 -4.90 -9.50
CA ILE A 4 4.38 -3.88 -8.50
C ILE A 4 5.32 -4.08 -7.31
N HIS A 5 6.18 -3.09 -7.05
CA HIS A 5 7.18 -3.19 -5.99
C HIS A 5 6.55 -3.13 -4.59
N GLY A 6 7.19 -3.80 -3.63
CA GLY A 6 6.85 -3.73 -2.20
C GLY A 6 7.45 -2.51 -1.50
N GLY A 7 7.50 -2.58 -0.17
CA GLY A 7 8.06 -1.52 0.70
C GLY A 7 7.06 -0.85 1.64
N GLY A 8 6.04 -1.59 2.10
CA GLY A 8 5.07 -1.11 3.11
C GLY A 8 4.29 0.13 2.71
N PHE A 9 4.18 0.41 1.40
CA PHE A 9 3.66 1.66 0.84
C PHE A 9 4.41 2.94 1.22
N PHE A 10 5.52 2.89 1.97
CA PHE A 10 6.30 4.07 2.35
C PHE A 10 7.70 4.12 1.71
N ALA A 11 8.17 2.99 1.17
CA ALA A 11 9.47 2.87 0.51
C ALA A 11 9.39 1.94 -0.71
N GLY A 12 10.51 1.81 -1.42
CA GLY A 12 10.66 0.94 -2.59
C GLY A 12 10.88 1.72 -3.87
N GLY A 13 11.02 0.99 -4.97
CA GLY A 13 11.12 1.58 -6.29
C GLY A 13 11.29 0.56 -7.41
N ALA A 14 11.09 1.02 -8.63
CA ALA A 14 11.18 0.28 -9.87
C ALA A 14 12.53 0.43 -10.59
N SER A 15 13.51 1.07 -9.94
CA SER A 15 14.87 1.21 -10.48
C SER A 15 15.45 -0.17 -10.79
N PRO A 16 16.12 -0.36 -11.94
CA PRO A 16 16.85 -1.59 -12.24
C PRO A 16 17.89 -1.97 -11.17
N SER A 17 18.40 -0.99 -10.41
CA SER A 17 19.31 -1.26 -9.29
C SER A 17 18.66 -1.96 -8.10
N ILE A 18 17.32 -1.92 -8.01
CA ILE A 18 16.52 -2.56 -6.97
C ILE A 18 15.84 -3.81 -7.57
N ILE A 19 15.21 -3.65 -8.73
CA ILE A 19 14.46 -4.68 -9.45
C ILE A 19 15.04 -4.79 -10.87
N GLY A 20 16.13 -5.52 -10.97
CA GLY A 20 16.84 -5.74 -12.23
C GLY A 20 16.08 -6.71 -13.17
N PRO A 21 16.09 -6.46 -14.50
CA PRO A 21 15.37 -7.29 -15.46
C PRO A 21 16.15 -8.54 -15.90
N GLU A 22 17.42 -8.69 -15.52
CA GLU A 22 18.41 -9.58 -16.13
C GLU A 22 17.89 -11.02 -16.27
N TYR A 23 17.44 -11.61 -15.16
CA TYR A 23 16.98 -13.01 -15.15
C TYR A 23 15.70 -13.23 -15.97
N PHE A 24 14.82 -12.23 -16.04
CA PHE A 24 13.64 -12.33 -16.91
C PHE A 24 14.02 -12.23 -18.38
N MET A 25 14.98 -11.34 -18.70
CA MET A 25 15.43 -11.12 -20.07
C MET A 25 16.24 -12.31 -20.61
N ASP A 26 16.94 -13.05 -19.76
CA ASP A 26 17.63 -14.29 -20.13
C ASP A 26 16.67 -15.35 -20.69
N THR A 27 15.42 -15.38 -20.21
CA THR A 27 14.41 -16.31 -20.73
C THR A 27 13.95 -15.95 -22.14
N ARG A 28 14.04 -14.67 -22.53
CA ARG A 28 13.49 -14.09 -23.78
C ARG A 28 12.01 -14.42 -24.04
N ARG A 29 11.25 -14.75 -23.00
CA ARG A 29 9.85 -15.22 -23.12
C ARG A 29 8.82 -14.21 -22.67
N VAL A 30 9.24 -13.12 -22.04
CA VAL A 30 8.35 -12.13 -21.44
C VAL A 30 8.83 -10.72 -21.71
N ILE A 31 7.88 -9.78 -21.79
CA ILE A 31 8.15 -8.36 -21.57
C ILE A 31 7.95 -8.09 -20.09
N LEU A 32 8.94 -7.48 -19.45
CA LEU A 32 8.86 -7.02 -18.07
C LEU A 32 8.56 -5.52 -18.05
N VAL A 33 7.53 -5.12 -17.32
CA VAL A 33 7.21 -3.73 -17.03
C VAL A 33 7.37 -3.51 -15.53
N THR A 34 8.20 -2.56 -15.14
CA THR A 34 8.31 -2.04 -13.77
C THR A 34 7.92 -0.57 -13.79
N PHE A 35 7.32 -0.07 -12.70
CA PHE A 35 6.83 1.31 -12.64
C PHE A 35 6.77 1.83 -11.20
N GLN A 36 6.79 3.15 -11.06
CA GLN A 36 6.68 3.83 -9.77
C GLN A 36 5.22 4.16 -9.44
N TYR A 37 4.89 4.19 -8.16
CA TYR A 37 3.64 4.76 -7.65
C TYR A 37 3.93 5.62 -6.42
N ARG A 38 3.05 6.58 -6.09
CA ARG A 38 3.24 7.44 -4.91
C ARG A 38 3.22 6.64 -3.62
N LEU A 39 4.08 7.04 -2.68
CA LEU A 39 4.31 6.38 -1.39
C LEU A 39 3.97 7.30 -0.22
N GLY A 40 3.79 6.70 0.96
CA GLY A 40 3.57 7.36 2.24
C GLY A 40 2.38 8.30 2.21
N VAL A 41 2.54 9.43 2.91
CA VAL A 41 1.56 10.52 2.95
C VAL A 41 1.16 11.01 1.55
N PHE A 42 2.09 11.03 0.58
CA PHE A 42 1.80 11.50 -0.78
C PHE A 42 0.91 10.53 -1.59
N GLY A 43 0.99 9.24 -1.28
CA GLY A 43 0.22 8.20 -1.98
C GLY A 43 -1.08 7.81 -1.29
N PHE A 44 -1.20 8.04 0.02
CA PHE A 44 -2.21 7.35 0.82
C PHE A 44 -2.86 8.22 1.90
N LEU A 45 -2.54 9.52 1.99
CA LEU A 45 -3.33 10.45 2.81
C LEU A 45 -4.79 10.45 2.34
N SER A 46 -5.72 10.41 3.29
CA SER A 46 -7.14 10.54 3.05
C SER A 46 -7.80 11.40 4.13
N THR A 47 -8.82 12.16 3.77
CA THR A 47 -9.71 12.88 4.69
C THR A 47 -11.04 12.17 4.88
N GLY A 48 -11.25 11.00 4.25
CA GLY A 48 -12.50 10.25 4.30
C GLY A 48 -13.63 10.85 3.44
N ASP A 49 -13.37 11.94 2.73
CA ASP A 49 -14.32 12.65 1.87
C ASP A 49 -13.71 12.89 0.47
N GLU A 50 -14.44 13.59 -0.40
CA GLU A 50 -14.00 13.85 -1.78
C GLU A 50 -12.81 14.82 -1.89
N VAL A 51 -12.42 15.52 -0.82
CA VAL A 51 -11.30 16.48 -0.85
C VAL A 51 -9.97 15.74 -1.01
N ALA A 52 -9.79 14.67 -0.25
CA ALA A 52 -8.70 13.71 -0.40
C ALA A 52 -9.26 12.31 -0.17
N PRO A 53 -9.83 11.65 -1.21
CA PRO A 53 -10.46 10.34 -1.05
C PRO A 53 -9.46 9.25 -0.67
N GLY A 54 -8.17 9.45 -0.97
CA GLY A 54 -7.10 8.49 -0.69
C GLY A 54 -6.82 7.57 -1.86
N ASN A 55 -6.03 6.53 -1.56
CA ASN A 55 -5.58 5.48 -2.50
C ASN A 55 -4.88 6.03 -3.76
N PHE A 56 -4.26 7.21 -3.68
CA PHE A 56 -3.61 7.84 -4.82
C PHE A 56 -2.48 6.97 -5.42
N GLY A 57 -1.70 6.29 -4.59
CA GLY A 57 -0.68 5.33 -5.04
C GLY A 57 -1.29 4.13 -5.77
N LEU A 58 -2.44 3.61 -5.31
CA LEU A 58 -3.15 2.52 -5.99
C LEU A 58 -3.78 2.98 -7.31
N LYS A 59 -4.27 4.23 -7.36
CA LYS A 59 -4.76 4.86 -8.59
C LYS A 59 -3.61 5.10 -9.60
N ASP A 60 -2.41 5.42 -9.13
CA ASP A 60 -1.23 5.46 -10.01
C ASP A 60 -0.95 4.08 -10.62
N GLN A 61 -1.08 3.01 -9.83
CA GLN A 61 -0.96 1.63 -10.33
C GLN A 61 -2.03 1.31 -11.37
N VAL A 62 -3.30 1.73 -11.17
CA VAL A 62 -4.34 1.60 -12.20
C VAL A 62 -3.95 2.32 -13.48
N MET A 63 -3.44 3.55 -13.39
CA MET A 63 -3.01 4.30 -14.57
C MET A 63 -1.88 3.59 -15.31
N ALA A 64 -0.91 3.03 -14.58
CA ALA A 64 0.16 2.22 -15.17
C ALA A 64 -0.39 0.96 -15.87
N LEU A 65 -1.35 0.26 -15.26
CA LEU A 65 -1.99 -0.91 -15.88
C LEU A 65 -2.81 -0.54 -17.12
N ARG A 66 -3.53 0.59 -17.09
CA ARG A 66 -4.21 1.14 -18.28
C ARG A 66 -3.19 1.45 -19.36
N TRP A 67 -2.07 2.08 -19.02
CA TRP A 67 -1.01 2.35 -19.98
C TRP A 67 -0.47 1.06 -20.60
N VAL A 68 -0.20 0.03 -19.79
CA VAL A 68 0.22 -1.29 -20.30
C VAL A 68 -0.84 -1.87 -21.24
N LYS A 69 -2.11 -1.90 -20.83
CA LYS A 69 -3.21 -2.44 -21.65
C LYS A 69 -3.29 -1.76 -23.03
N HIS A 70 -3.09 -0.44 -23.09
CA HIS A 70 -3.18 0.32 -24.33
C HIS A 70 -1.91 0.27 -25.19
N ASN A 71 -0.73 0.17 -24.58
CA ASN A 71 0.54 0.42 -25.28
C ASN A 71 1.43 -0.81 -25.46
N ILE A 72 1.23 -1.89 -24.68
CA ILE A 72 2.20 -2.99 -24.64
C ILE A 72 2.34 -3.72 -25.99
N ALA A 73 1.33 -3.66 -26.85
CA ALA A 73 1.37 -4.19 -28.21
C ALA A 73 2.49 -3.56 -29.05
N SER A 74 2.75 -2.27 -28.88
CA SER A 74 3.84 -1.55 -29.58
C SER A 74 5.23 -2.01 -29.18
N PHE A 75 5.35 -2.69 -28.02
CA PHE A 75 6.60 -3.29 -27.55
C PHE A 75 6.68 -4.79 -27.88
N GLY A 76 5.73 -5.33 -28.65
CA GLY A 76 5.64 -6.75 -28.99
C GLY A 76 4.90 -7.62 -27.96
N GLY A 77 4.21 -6.99 -27.00
CA GLY A 77 3.44 -7.70 -25.98
C GLY A 77 2.02 -8.02 -26.40
N ASN A 78 1.37 -8.92 -25.67
CA ASN A 78 -0.04 -9.20 -25.84
C ASN A 78 -0.85 -8.53 -24.71
N PRO A 79 -1.71 -7.54 -24.99
CA PRO A 79 -2.50 -6.82 -23.99
C PRO A 79 -3.55 -7.72 -23.29
N ASP A 80 -3.89 -8.88 -23.85
CA ASP A 80 -4.81 -9.85 -23.24
C ASP A 80 -4.09 -10.91 -22.41
N LEU A 81 -2.75 -10.91 -22.43
CA LEU A 81 -1.90 -11.85 -21.69
C LEU A 81 -1.05 -11.16 -20.60
N VAL A 82 -1.61 -10.13 -19.97
CA VAL A 82 -0.96 -9.38 -18.91
C VAL A 82 -1.05 -10.14 -17.58
N THR A 83 0.10 -10.53 -17.03
CA THR A 83 0.25 -11.02 -15.66
C THR A 83 0.76 -9.91 -14.77
N ILE A 84 0.02 -9.54 -13.72
CA ILE A 84 0.51 -8.65 -12.65
C ILE A 84 1.13 -9.49 -11.54
N PHE A 85 2.20 -9.00 -10.92
CA PHE A 85 2.85 -9.68 -9.80
C PHE A 85 3.55 -8.71 -8.87
N GLY A 86 3.71 -9.09 -7.60
CA GLY A 86 4.31 -8.21 -6.61
C GLY A 86 4.58 -8.91 -5.29
N GLN A 87 5.49 -8.32 -4.51
CA GLN A 87 5.94 -8.85 -3.22
C GLN A 87 5.58 -7.90 -2.07
N SER A 88 5.20 -8.44 -0.90
CA SER A 88 4.83 -7.66 0.30
C SER A 88 3.70 -6.66 -0.01
N ALA A 89 3.90 -5.35 0.17
CA ALA A 89 2.95 -4.31 -0.23
C ALA A 89 2.58 -4.37 -1.72
N GLY A 90 3.49 -4.82 -2.59
CA GLY A 90 3.21 -5.10 -4.00
C GLY A 90 2.31 -6.32 -4.19
N GLY A 91 2.47 -7.35 -3.36
CA GLY A 91 1.57 -8.52 -3.34
C GLY A 91 0.17 -8.14 -2.84
N ALA A 92 0.11 -7.31 -1.80
CA ALA A 92 -1.15 -6.72 -1.34
C ALA A 92 -1.80 -5.85 -2.42
N SER A 93 -1.01 -5.06 -3.15
CA SER A 93 -1.47 -4.28 -4.31
C SER A 93 -2.06 -5.16 -5.39
N VAL A 94 -1.38 -6.24 -5.80
CA VAL A 94 -1.90 -7.22 -6.76
C VAL A 94 -3.23 -7.81 -6.28
N HIS A 95 -3.30 -8.21 -5.00
CA HIS A 95 -4.53 -8.76 -4.43
C HIS A 95 -5.67 -7.72 -4.40
N MET A 96 -5.37 -6.45 -4.13
CA MET A 96 -6.35 -5.36 -4.19
C MET A 96 -6.80 -5.05 -5.62
N HIS A 97 -5.92 -5.12 -6.62
CA HIS A 97 -6.31 -4.99 -8.03
C HIS A 97 -7.27 -6.08 -8.48
N MET A 98 -7.15 -7.31 -7.93
CA MET A 98 -8.12 -8.38 -8.20
C MET A 98 -9.52 -8.06 -7.64
N ILE A 99 -9.62 -7.20 -6.63
CA ILE A 99 -10.87 -6.81 -5.97
C ILE A 99 -11.44 -5.52 -6.58
N SER A 100 -10.56 -4.58 -6.95
CA SER A 100 -10.93 -3.24 -7.38
C SER A 100 -11.70 -3.23 -8.71
N PRO A 101 -12.86 -2.54 -8.79
CA PRO A 101 -13.57 -2.36 -10.07
C PRO A 101 -12.77 -1.54 -11.08
N MET A 102 -11.93 -0.60 -10.64
CA MET A 102 -11.09 0.22 -11.54
C MET A 102 -10.10 -0.59 -12.38
N SER A 103 -9.80 -1.81 -11.93
CA SER A 103 -8.79 -2.68 -12.52
C SER A 103 -9.39 -3.81 -13.35
N ASP A 104 -10.72 -3.85 -13.50
CA ASP A 104 -11.42 -4.90 -14.23
C ASP A 104 -10.96 -4.92 -15.70
N GLY A 105 -10.64 -6.12 -16.19
CA GLY A 105 -10.17 -6.33 -17.57
C GLY A 105 -8.76 -5.80 -17.90
N LEU A 106 -8.03 -5.21 -16.94
CA LEU A 106 -6.67 -4.68 -17.19
C LEU A 106 -5.58 -5.75 -17.20
N PHE A 107 -5.85 -6.92 -16.64
CA PHE A 107 -4.92 -8.05 -16.57
C PHE A 107 -5.69 -9.38 -16.59
N SER A 108 -4.99 -10.46 -16.93
CA SER A 108 -5.60 -11.80 -17.06
C SER A 108 -5.01 -12.84 -16.12
N ARG A 109 -3.91 -12.52 -15.41
CA ARG A 109 -3.28 -13.40 -14.40
C ARG A 109 -2.66 -12.59 -13.26
N ALA A 110 -2.58 -13.18 -12.08
CA ALA A 110 -1.98 -12.55 -10.90
C ALA A 110 -1.01 -13.48 -10.15
N ILE A 111 0.06 -12.93 -9.58
CA ILE A 111 0.96 -13.63 -8.65
C ILE A 111 1.16 -12.78 -7.40
N VAL A 112 0.75 -13.31 -6.26
CA VAL A 112 0.68 -12.63 -4.96
C VAL A 112 1.79 -13.21 -4.06
N MET A 113 2.86 -12.46 -3.78
CA MET A 113 4.01 -12.97 -3.04
C MET A 113 4.10 -12.32 -1.65
N SER A 114 3.97 -13.09 -0.57
CA SER A 114 4.18 -12.65 0.82
C SER A 114 3.44 -11.36 1.21
N GLY A 115 2.22 -11.16 0.72
CA GLY A 115 1.40 -10.00 1.08
C GLY A 115 0.07 -10.03 0.37
N ASN A 116 -1.01 -9.65 1.05
CA ASN A 116 -2.37 -9.76 0.51
C ASN A 116 -3.28 -8.66 1.10
N ALA A 117 -4.35 -8.33 0.37
CA ALA A 117 -5.33 -7.31 0.72
C ALA A 117 -6.00 -7.43 2.11
N ILE A 118 -6.01 -8.63 2.72
CA ILE A 118 -6.70 -8.90 3.99
C ILE A 118 -5.73 -9.13 5.17
N ALA A 119 -4.43 -8.91 4.97
CA ALA A 119 -3.45 -8.96 6.05
C ALA A 119 -3.71 -7.82 7.06
N PRO A 120 -3.49 -8.03 8.37
CA PRO A 120 -3.76 -7.02 9.40
C PRO A 120 -3.16 -5.63 9.11
N TRP A 121 -1.90 -5.59 8.66
CA TRP A 121 -1.18 -4.37 8.28
C TRP A 121 -1.69 -3.68 7.01
N ASN A 122 -2.59 -4.32 6.27
CA ASN A 122 -3.19 -3.81 5.03
C ASN A 122 -4.71 -3.60 5.15
N ILE A 123 -5.30 -3.84 6.33
CA ILE A 123 -6.71 -3.52 6.56
C ILE A 123 -6.91 -2.01 6.35
N PRO A 124 -7.99 -1.59 5.66
CA PRO A 124 -8.23 -0.17 5.42
C PRO A 124 -8.26 0.66 6.70
N THR A 125 -7.70 1.87 6.66
CA THR A 125 -7.74 2.79 7.80
C THR A 125 -9.19 3.19 8.10
N GLU A 126 -9.65 2.93 9.33
CA GLU A 126 -11.03 3.21 9.76
C GLU A 126 -11.31 4.71 9.92
N ASP A 127 -10.35 5.46 10.49
CA ASP A 127 -10.44 6.91 10.68
C ASP A 127 -9.28 7.63 9.96
N PRO A 128 -9.38 7.82 8.62
CA PRO A 128 -8.34 8.47 7.86
C PRO A 128 -8.20 9.96 8.20
N LEU A 129 -9.29 10.63 8.60
CA LEU A 129 -9.27 12.05 8.96
C LEU A 129 -8.41 12.30 10.19
N SER A 130 -8.55 11.48 11.23
CA SER A 130 -7.71 11.57 12.43
C SER A 130 -6.22 11.37 12.10
N LEU A 131 -5.89 10.43 11.22
CA LEU A 131 -4.51 10.27 10.74
C LEU A 131 -4.01 11.51 9.99
N ALA A 132 -4.83 12.11 9.13
CA ALA A 132 -4.48 13.34 8.41
C ALA A 132 -4.28 14.54 9.35
N GLN A 133 -5.11 14.66 10.40
CA GLN A 133 -4.96 15.69 11.42
C GLN A 133 -3.66 15.51 12.22
N ARG A 134 -3.36 14.28 12.68
CA ARG A 134 -2.09 13.97 13.35
C ARG A 134 -0.88 14.25 12.47
N GLN A 135 -1.00 13.99 11.17
CA GLN A 135 0.03 14.32 10.19
C GLN A 135 0.26 15.85 10.11
N ALA A 136 -0.80 16.65 10.14
CA ALA A 136 -0.71 18.11 10.16
C ALA A 136 -0.09 18.63 11.46
N GLU A 137 -0.46 18.06 12.61
CA GLU A 137 0.17 18.38 13.90
C GLU A 137 1.66 18.04 13.92
N ALA A 138 2.04 16.89 13.34
CA ALA A 138 3.44 16.44 13.26
C ALA A 138 4.35 17.41 12.48
N VAL A 139 3.79 18.21 11.59
CA VAL A 139 4.49 19.26 10.83
C VAL A 139 4.24 20.67 11.38
N GLY A 140 3.59 20.79 12.55
CA GLY A 140 3.43 22.04 13.27
C GLY A 140 2.20 22.87 12.90
N ILE A 141 1.23 22.30 12.19
CA ILE A 141 -0.06 22.97 11.93
C ILE A 141 -0.90 22.88 13.21
N ALA A 142 -1.30 24.03 13.75
CA ALA A 142 -2.09 24.12 14.97
C ALA A 142 -3.60 24.18 14.69
N GLN A 143 -4.41 23.81 15.68
CA GLN A 143 -5.88 23.88 15.63
C GLN A 143 -6.48 23.07 14.47
N VAL A 144 -5.92 21.89 14.20
CA VAL A 144 -6.35 20.99 13.10
C VAL A 144 -7.80 20.54 13.24
N ASP A 145 -8.33 20.52 14.46
CA ASP A 145 -9.73 20.26 14.81
C ASP A 145 -10.69 21.34 14.30
N LYS A 146 -10.20 22.55 14.06
CA LYS A 146 -10.99 23.69 13.56
C LYS A 146 -10.93 23.86 12.05
N LEU A 147 -10.06 23.11 11.37
CA LEU A 147 -9.90 23.18 9.92
C LEU A 147 -10.96 22.32 9.25
N SER A 148 -11.57 22.84 8.18
CA SER A 148 -12.25 21.98 7.23
C SER A 148 -11.25 21.03 6.56
N THR A 149 -11.70 19.89 6.04
CA THR A 149 -10.86 18.94 5.31
C THR A 149 -10.11 19.59 4.14
N LYS A 150 -10.76 20.54 3.45
CA LYS A 150 -10.11 21.37 2.42
C LYS A 150 -8.98 22.24 2.98
N GLN A 151 -9.21 22.97 4.06
CA GLN A 151 -8.17 23.79 4.69
C GLN A 151 -7.01 22.95 5.21
N LEU A 152 -7.30 21.77 5.77
CA LEU A 152 -6.29 20.82 6.23
C LEU A 152 -5.40 20.34 5.08
N VAL A 153 -6.00 19.90 3.97
CA VAL A 153 -5.25 19.44 2.79
C VAL A 153 -4.47 20.59 2.14
N ASP A 154 -5.06 21.77 2.03
CA ASP A 154 -4.37 22.95 1.47
C ASP A 154 -3.20 23.39 2.36
N ALA A 155 -3.32 23.29 3.69
CA ALA A 155 -2.22 23.55 4.61
C ALA A 155 -1.08 22.52 4.43
N LEU A 156 -1.40 21.23 4.36
CA LEU A 156 -0.41 20.16 4.13
C LEU A 156 0.31 20.29 2.78
N ARG A 157 -0.38 20.75 1.73
CA ARG A 157 0.22 21.02 0.41
C ARG A 157 1.26 22.13 0.41
N ASN A 158 1.21 23.04 1.38
CA ASN A 158 2.17 24.14 1.53
C ASN A 158 3.40 23.75 2.38
N VAL A 159 3.43 22.54 2.94
CA VAL A 159 4.57 22.03 3.69
C VAL A 159 5.63 21.49 2.73
N ASP A 160 6.91 21.72 3.05
CA ASP A 160 8.00 21.12 2.30
C ASP A 160 7.88 19.58 2.26
N ALA A 161 8.13 18.99 1.10
CA ALA A 161 7.92 17.57 0.89
C ALA A 161 8.82 16.70 1.78
N ASN A 162 10.07 17.11 2.03
CA ASN A 162 10.96 16.34 2.91
C ASN A 162 10.48 16.44 4.35
N VAL A 163 10.11 17.63 4.82
CA VAL A 163 9.53 17.82 6.17
C VAL A 163 8.28 16.97 6.35
N LEU A 164 7.39 16.94 5.35
CA LEU A 164 6.18 16.14 5.42
C LEU A 164 6.50 14.63 5.44
N SER A 165 7.44 14.17 4.61
CA SER A 165 7.85 12.77 4.57
C SER A 165 8.52 12.31 5.87
N GLU A 166 9.44 13.10 6.41
CA GLU A 166 10.22 12.77 7.61
C GLU A 166 9.36 12.82 8.89
N SER A 167 8.31 13.64 8.91
CA SER A 167 7.41 13.76 10.07
C SER A 167 6.63 12.48 10.39
N ILE A 168 6.59 11.50 9.47
CA ILE A 168 5.97 10.18 9.68
C ILE A 168 6.57 9.46 10.90
N ASP A 169 7.86 9.68 11.19
CA ASP A 169 8.52 9.06 12.34
C ASP A 169 7.93 9.54 13.68
N LYS A 170 7.38 10.75 13.74
CA LYS A 170 6.69 11.28 14.94
C LYS A 170 5.36 10.59 15.21
N LEU A 171 4.84 9.84 14.24
CA LEU A 171 3.55 9.14 14.34
C LEU A 171 3.72 7.67 14.77
N LYS A 172 4.97 7.22 14.93
CA LYS A 172 5.31 5.89 15.43
C LYS A 172 5.15 5.82 16.94
N PHE A 173 4.61 4.70 17.44
CA PHE A 173 4.45 4.50 18.89
C PHE A 173 5.64 3.76 19.51
N TRP A 174 6.37 2.96 18.73
CA TRP A 174 7.52 2.21 19.21
C TRP A 174 8.46 1.86 18.06
N SER A 175 9.73 2.28 18.15
CA SER A 175 10.70 2.05 17.07
C SER A 175 10.15 2.52 15.71
N ILE A 176 10.02 1.62 14.74
CA ILE A 176 9.46 1.92 13.41
C ILE A 176 7.95 1.62 13.29
N ASP A 177 7.30 1.22 14.38
CA ASP A 177 5.91 0.76 14.39
C ASP A 177 4.88 1.87 14.63
N PRO A 178 3.72 1.85 13.93
CA PRO A 178 3.30 0.81 12.99
C PRO A 178 4.13 0.86 11.71
N LEU A 179 4.64 -0.29 11.25
CA LEU A 179 5.50 -0.36 10.07
C LEU A 179 4.79 0.28 8.86
N THR A 180 3.55 -0.15 8.63
CA THR A 180 2.65 0.40 7.61
C THR A 180 1.68 1.37 8.30
N LEU A 181 2.05 2.66 8.35
CA LEU A 181 1.18 3.70 8.92
C LEU A 181 0.08 4.09 7.93
N TYR A 182 0.49 4.51 6.74
CA TYR A 182 -0.42 4.83 5.66
C TYR A 182 -0.83 3.55 4.93
N ARG A 183 -2.14 3.30 4.92
CA ARG A 183 -2.77 2.11 4.36
C ARG A 183 -3.80 2.52 3.32
N PRO A 184 -4.33 1.55 2.56
CA PRO A 184 -5.51 1.79 1.76
C PRO A 184 -6.68 2.29 2.63
N VAL A 185 -7.65 2.95 2.01
CA VAL A 185 -8.90 3.37 2.64
C VAL A 185 -10.09 2.89 1.82
N VAL A 186 -11.23 2.69 2.46
CA VAL A 186 -12.50 2.56 1.72
C VAL A 186 -12.91 3.98 1.31
N GLU A 187 -13.03 4.20 0.01
CA GLU A 187 -13.33 5.52 -0.53
C GLU A 187 -14.83 5.77 -0.55
N PRO A 188 -15.27 7.03 -0.36
CA PRO A 188 -16.66 7.38 -0.64
C PRO A 188 -17.00 7.07 -2.10
N LEU A 189 -18.24 6.67 -2.36
CA LEU A 189 -18.74 6.54 -3.73
C LEU A 189 -18.85 7.95 -4.32
N CYS A 190 -17.85 8.30 -5.15
CA CYS A 190 -17.75 9.61 -5.74
C CYS A 190 -18.62 9.68 -7.00
N SER A 191 -19.39 10.77 -7.16
CA SER A 191 -20.27 10.93 -8.32
C SER A 191 -19.53 11.24 -9.63
N SER A 192 -18.26 11.66 -9.54
CA SER A 192 -17.47 12.19 -10.66
C SER A 192 -16.22 11.39 -11.03
N ASN A 193 -15.78 10.47 -10.16
CA ASN A 193 -14.56 9.67 -10.35
C ASN A 193 -14.77 8.23 -9.88
N GLU A 194 -14.05 7.30 -10.51
CA GLU A 194 -14.01 5.91 -10.06
C GLU A 194 -13.19 5.78 -8.76
N SER A 195 -13.74 5.04 -7.79
CA SER A 195 -13.09 4.70 -6.52
C SER A 195 -12.36 3.37 -6.63
N PHE A 196 -11.12 3.29 -6.11
CA PHE A 196 -10.31 2.07 -6.20
C PHE A 196 -10.84 0.98 -5.25
N LEU A 197 -11.16 1.35 -4.00
CA LEU A 197 -11.82 0.47 -3.03
C LEU A 197 -13.15 1.09 -2.60
N ILE A 198 -14.25 0.38 -2.89
CA ILE A 198 -15.62 0.82 -2.54
C ILE A 198 -16.17 0.15 -1.28
N GLU A 199 -15.48 -0.87 -0.77
CA GLU A 199 -15.81 -1.57 0.47
C GLU A 199 -14.55 -2.24 1.04
N ASP A 200 -14.65 -2.77 2.26
CA ASP A 200 -13.56 -3.51 2.88
C ASP A 200 -13.20 -4.77 2.05
N PRO A 201 -11.92 -4.96 1.66
CA PRO A 201 -11.48 -6.13 0.90
C PRO A 201 -11.86 -7.47 1.51
N ARG A 202 -11.99 -7.57 2.84
CA ARG A 202 -12.42 -8.79 3.56
C ARG A 202 -13.87 -9.15 3.25
N ILE A 203 -14.71 -8.16 2.92
CA ILE A 203 -16.09 -8.36 2.51
C ILE A 203 -16.12 -8.84 1.07
N SER A 204 -15.51 -8.10 0.13
CA SER A 204 -15.44 -8.45 -1.29
C SER A 204 -14.87 -9.85 -1.51
N TRP A 205 -13.78 -10.17 -0.82
CA TRP A 205 -13.15 -11.48 -0.89
C TRP A 205 -14.08 -12.61 -0.42
N ARG A 206 -14.73 -12.43 0.73
CA ARG A 206 -15.60 -13.45 1.33
C ARG A 206 -16.85 -13.73 0.50
N LYS A 207 -17.45 -12.69 -0.09
CA LYS A 207 -18.65 -12.83 -0.94
C LYS A 207 -18.35 -13.24 -2.37
N GLY A 208 -17.07 -13.32 -2.75
CA GLY A 208 -16.67 -13.71 -4.09
C GLY A 208 -16.68 -12.57 -5.12
N SER A 209 -16.78 -11.31 -4.70
CA SER A 209 -16.75 -10.12 -5.57
C SER A 209 -15.31 -9.72 -5.87
N TYR A 210 -14.66 -10.48 -6.73
CA TYR A 210 -13.32 -10.23 -7.26
C TYR A 210 -13.20 -10.87 -8.64
N GLN A 211 -12.25 -10.39 -9.44
CA GLN A 211 -11.98 -10.88 -10.78
C GLN A 211 -11.64 -12.37 -10.77
N LYS A 212 -12.36 -13.17 -11.58
CA LYS A 212 -12.20 -14.63 -11.66
C LYS A 212 -11.13 -15.02 -12.66
N ILE A 213 -9.88 -14.81 -12.28
CA ILE A 213 -8.71 -15.10 -13.11
C ILE A 213 -7.81 -16.18 -12.48
N PRO A 214 -6.97 -16.88 -13.27
CA PRO A 214 -5.91 -17.71 -12.72
C PRO A 214 -4.92 -16.86 -11.90
N TRP A 215 -4.63 -17.31 -10.69
CA TRP A 215 -3.67 -16.65 -9.82
C TRP A 215 -2.84 -17.65 -9.02
N MET A 216 -1.65 -17.21 -8.61
CA MET A 216 -0.73 -17.95 -7.76
C MET A 216 -0.45 -17.12 -6.51
N THR A 217 -0.26 -17.78 -5.38
CA THR A 217 0.14 -17.13 -4.13
C THR A 217 1.14 -17.98 -3.35
N GLY A 218 1.95 -17.34 -2.52
CA GLY A 218 2.93 -18.01 -1.67
C GLY A 218 3.48 -17.09 -0.59
N TYR A 219 4.05 -17.68 0.44
CA TYR A 219 4.75 -17.02 1.54
C TYR A 219 6.00 -17.83 1.91
N LEU A 220 6.95 -17.23 2.62
CA LEU A 220 8.12 -17.95 3.13
C LEU A 220 7.88 -18.37 4.59
N PRO A 221 8.42 -19.52 5.04
CA PRO A 221 8.29 -19.98 6.43
C PRO A 221 8.72 -18.94 7.48
N ASN A 222 9.64 -18.05 7.10
CA ASN A 222 10.25 -17.05 7.98
C ASN A 222 9.95 -15.60 7.53
N ASP A 223 8.82 -15.31 6.87
CA ASP A 223 8.49 -13.93 6.45
C ASP A 223 8.49 -12.93 7.63
N GLY A 224 8.15 -13.38 8.84
CA GLY A 224 8.21 -12.58 10.07
C GLY A 224 9.63 -12.15 10.49
N ALA A 225 10.68 -12.76 9.92
CA ALA A 225 12.07 -12.40 10.20
C ALA A 225 12.37 -10.93 9.86
N VAL A 226 11.63 -10.34 8.91
CA VAL A 226 11.73 -8.91 8.58
C VAL A 226 11.52 -7.99 9.79
N ARG A 227 10.72 -8.41 10.78
CA ARG A 227 10.56 -7.69 12.06
C ARG A 227 11.36 -8.34 13.17
N ALA A 228 11.30 -9.67 13.29
CA ALA A 228 11.90 -10.37 14.42
C ALA A 228 13.41 -10.10 14.51
N ILE A 229 14.15 -10.16 13.39
CA ILE A 229 15.61 -9.93 13.39
C ILE A 229 15.94 -8.50 13.83
N ALA A 230 15.23 -7.49 13.33
CA ALA A 230 15.48 -6.08 13.68
C ALA A 230 15.30 -5.81 15.18
N ILE A 231 14.38 -6.53 15.84
CA ILE A 231 14.14 -6.42 17.28
C ILE A 231 15.18 -7.26 18.05
N THR A 232 15.36 -8.53 17.70
CA THR A 232 16.20 -9.46 18.47
C THR A 232 17.70 -9.20 18.33
N SER A 233 18.14 -8.56 17.24
CA SER A 233 19.53 -8.13 17.07
C SER A 233 19.86 -6.80 17.75
N ASN A 234 18.87 -6.10 18.30
CA ASN A 234 19.05 -4.84 19.01
C ASN A 234 18.71 -5.02 20.49
N GLU A 235 19.74 -5.08 21.34
CA GLU A 235 19.59 -5.36 22.78
C GLU A 235 18.63 -4.38 23.48
N LYS A 236 18.64 -3.11 23.09
CA LYS A 236 17.71 -2.10 23.63
C LYS A 236 16.26 -2.45 23.27
N LEU A 237 15.97 -2.69 21.98
CA LEU A 237 14.61 -3.01 21.54
C LEU A 237 14.13 -4.35 22.12
N LEU A 238 15.00 -5.34 22.23
CA LEU A 238 14.67 -6.63 22.83
C LEU A 238 14.32 -6.47 24.31
N ASN A 239 15.10 -5.68 25.06
CA ASN A 239 14.83 -5.41 26.48
C ASN A 239 13.52 -4.61 26.67
N GLU A 240 13.26 -3.61 25.82
CA GLU A 240 12.00 -2.85 25.83
C GLU A 240 10.79 -3.75 25.54
N LEU A 241 10.89 -4.64 24.54
CA LEU A 241 9.86 -5.62 24.22
C LEU A 241 9.62 -6.57 25.39
N ASN A 242 10.68 -7.13 25.99
CA ASN A 242 10.54 -8.06 27.11
C ASN A 242 9.90 -7.40 28.34
N ALA A 243 10.28 -6.15 28.63
CA ALA A 243 9.73 -5.39 29.75
C ALA A 243 8.24 -5.02 29.55
N ASN A 244 7.80 -4.82 28.30
CA ASN A 244 6.46 -4.33 27.97
C ASN A 244 5.71 -5.25 27.00
N ILE A 245 5.95 -6.56 27.06
CA ILE A 245 5.47 -7.51 26.05
C ILE A 245 3.95 -7.50 25.91
N SER A 246 3.23 -7.37 27.03
CA SER A 246 1.76 -7.32 27.06
C SER A 246 1.18 -6.08 26.38
N TYR A 247 1.96 -5.01 26.21
CA TYR A 247 1.55 -3.79 25.52
C TYR A 247 2.04 -3.77 24.06
N ILE A 248 3.33 -4.05 23.85
CA ILE A 248 3.96 -3.91 22.53
C ILE A 248 3.54 -5.05 21.59
N LEU A 249 3.53 -6.31 22.05
CA LEU A 249 3.27 -7.46 21.16
C LEU A 249 1.89 -7.43 20.51
N PRO A 250 0.77 -7.13 21.22
CA PRO A 250 -0.53 -7.01 20.58
C PRO A 250 -0.58 -5.95 19.48
N MET A 251 0.09 -4.79 19.70
CA MET A 251 0.18 -3.73 18.71
C MET A 251 1.01 -4.13 17.49
N LEU A 252 2.14 -4.84 17.69
CA LEU A 252 2.97 -5.36 16.60
C LEU A 252 2.25 -6.40 15.74
N LEU A 253 1.42 -7.23 16.35
CA LEU A 253 0.62 -8.21 15.63
C LEU A 253 -0.60 -7.58 14.95
N GLU A 254 -0.87 -6.31 15.24
CA GLU A 254 -2.02 -5.55 14.75
C GLU A 254 -3.33 -6.34 14.87
N LYS A 255 -3.44 -7.11 15.96
CA LYS A 255 -4.65 -7.84 16.26
C LYS A 255 -5.69 -6.83 16.76
N PRO A 256 -6.96 -6.98 16.34
CA PRO A 256 -8.05 -6.33 17.07
C PRO A 256 -7.92 -6.68 18.56
N PRO A 257 -8.23 -5.76 19.49
CA PRO A 257 -8.45 -6.13 20.88
C PRO A 257 -9.38 -7.34 20.89
N SER A 258 -8.99 -8.41 21.59
CA SER A 258 -9.82 -9.61 21.68
C SER A 258 -11.24 -9.22 22.09
N GLN A 259 -12.22 -9.51 21.22
CA GLN A 259 -13.64 -9.45 21.57
C GLN A 259 -13.96 -10.50 22.62
#